data_AF-A0A8X6PKI5-F1
#
_entry.id   AF-A0A8X6PKI5-F1
#
_cell.length_a   1.000
_cell.length_b   1.000
_cell.length_c   1.000
_cell.angle_alpha   90.00
_cell.angle_beta   90.00
_cell.angle_gamma   90.00
#
_symmetry.space_group_name_H-M   'P 1'
#
loop_
_entity.id
_entity.type
_entity.pdbx_description
1 polymer ?
#
loop_
_entity_poly.entity_id
_entity_poly.type
_entity_poly.pdbx_seq_one_letter_code
_entity_poly.pdbx_strand_id
1 'polypeptide(L)'
;MFLLFTELSRAQRNLANTLNNFKLECIGSSQTDDEVIIAGALKEFSNLLNAIEDERDRMLEQAQAAFIDPIENFRKEYIGGAKERRKKFEKETTKFFQSQDRHLNLSTKKSGNQLQEEVRLVDNLRSRWQHGSLVCEC
;
A
#
# COMPACT_ATOMS: atom_id res chain seq x y z
N MET A 1 3.66 1.57 -10.96
CA MET A 1 3.30 0.29 -11.59
C MET A 1 2.05 0.44 -12.44
N PHE A 2 0.90 0.84 -11.87
CA PHE A 2 -0.36 1.05 -12.60
C PHE A 2 -0.26 1.96 -13.83
N LEU A 3 0.38 3.13 -13.71
CA LEU A 3 0.46 4.10 -14.80
C LEU A 3 1.15 3.56 -16.07
N LEU A 4 2.10 2.65 -15.94
CA LEU A 4 2.82 2.09 -17.10
C LEU A 4 1.97 1.03 -17.82
N PHE A 5 1.19 0.24 -17.08
CA PHE A 5 0.27 -0.74 -17.64
C PHE A 5 -0.91 -0.08 -18.36
N THR A 6 -1.48 0.98 -17.79
CA THR A 6 -2.61 1.70 -18.41
C THR A 6 -2.22 2.33 -19.74
N GLU A 7 -1.01 2.88 -19.83
CA GLU A 7 -0.51 3.49 -21.06
C GLU A 7 -0.25 2.44 -22.15
N LEU A 8 0.36 1.30 -21.79
CA LEU A 8 0.56 0.19 -22.71
C LEU A 8 -0.77 -0.37 -23.22
N SER A 9 -1.72 -0.64 -22.31
CA SER A 9 -3.01 -1.20 -22.69
C SER A 9 -3.80 -0.26 -23.60
N ARG A 10 -3.77 1.05 -23.30
CA ARG A 10 -4.38 2.07 -24.17
C ARG A 10 -3.75 2.07 -25.56
N ALA A 11 -2.42 1.97 -25.65
CA ALA A 11 -1.73 1.91 -26.94
C ALA A 11 -2.11 0.66 -27.74
N GLN A 12 -2.19 -0.51 -27.09
CA GLN A 12 -2.58 -1.77 -27.74
C GLN A 12 -4.03 -1.75 -28.22
N ARG A 13 -4.96 -1.24 -27.41
CA ARG A 13 -6.36 -1.07 -27.83
C ARG A 13 -6.53 -0.05 -28.95
N ASN A 14 -5.73 1.01 -28.97
CA ASN A 14 -5.71 1.95 -30.09
C ASN A 14 -5.19 1.31 -31.38
N LEU A 15 -4.15 0.48 -31.29
CA LEU A 15 -3.67 -0.31 -32.42
C LEU A 15 -4.76 -1.27 -32.92
N ALA A 16 -5.41 -2.01 -32.02
CA ALA A 16 -6.53 -2.88 -32.36
C ALA A 16 -7.63 -2.10 -33.08
N ASN A 17 -8.04 -0.94 -32.56
CA ASN A 17 -9.03 -0.09 -33.21
C ASN A 17 -8.60 0.39 -34.60
N THR A 18 -7.33 0.72 -34.78
CA THR A 18 -6.79 1.12 -36.09
C THR A 18 -6.87 -0.04 -37.07
N LEU A 19 -6.50 -1.25 -36.65
CA LEU A 19 -6.55 -2.45 -37.48
C LEU A 19 -7.97 -2.87 -37.85
N ASN A 20 -8.92 -2.78 -36.91
CA ASN A 20 -10.33 -3.13 -37.14
C ASN A 20 -11.00 -2.23 -38.18
N ASN A 21 -10.59 -0.96 -38.22
CA ASN A 21 -11.12 0.05 -39.13
C ASN A 21 -10.24 0.28 -40.36
N PHE A 22 -9.16 -0.51 -40.50
CA PHE A 22 -8.23 -0.35 -41.60
C PHE A 22 -8.92 -0.66 -42.93
N LYS A 23 -8.70 0.21 -43.91
CA LYS A 23 -9.19 0.05 -45.27
C LYS A 23 -8.00 0.12 -46.21
N LEU A 24 -7.84 -0.91 -47.03
CA LEU A 24 -6.85 -0.88 -48.10
C LEU A 24 -7.25 0.18 -49.13
N GLU A 25 -6.31 1.05 -49.48
CA GLU A 25 -6.45 1.93 -50.63
C GLU A 25 -6.11 1.12 -51.89
N CYS A 26 -7.15 0.70 -52.60
CA CYS A 26 -7.03 -0.15 -53.79
C CYS A 26 -7.11 0.70 -55.07
N ILE A 27 -6.38 0.28 -56.12
CA ILE A 27 -6.47 0.92 -57.45
C ILE A 27 -7.66 0.33 -58.20
N GLY A 28 -8.59 1.18 -58.63
CA GLY A 28 -9.79 0.77 -59.36
C GLY A 28 -11.07 0.83 -58.51
N SER A 29 -12.20 0.40 -59.06
CA SER A 29 -13.52 0.51 -58.41
C SER A 29 -13.95 -0.72 -57.62
N SER A 30 -13.14 -1.78 -57.60
CA SER A 30 -13.44 -3.06 -56.95
C SER A 30 -12.22 -3.63 -56.24
N GLN A 31 -12.44 -4.26 -55.09
CA GLN A 31 -11.38 -4.99 -54.39
C GLN A 31 -11.17 -6.38 -55.00
N THR A 32 -9.94 -6.85 -54.97
CA THR A 32 -9.57 -8.24 -55.28
C THR A 32 -9.86 -9.15 -54.09
N ASP A 33 -9.94 -10.46 -54.35
CA ASP A 33 -10.17 -11.46 -53.29
C ASP A 33 -9.06 -11.43 -52.22
N ASP A 34 -7.81 -11.23 -52.63
CA ASP A 34 -6.67 -11.14 -51.71
C ASP A 34 -6.79 -9.90 -50.80
N GLU A 35 -7.23 -8.76 -51.31
CA GLU A 35 -7.44 -7.54 -50.51
C GLU A 35 -8.55 -7.72 -49.48
N VAL A 36 -9.62 -8.44 -49.83
CA VAL A 36 -10.70 -8.80 -48.90
C VAL A 36 -10.17 -9.72 -47.81
N ILE A 37 -9.37 -10.73 -48.17
CA ILE A 37 -8.76 -11.66 -47.21
C ILE A 37 -7.82 -10.92 -46.25
N ILE A 38 -6.95 -10.05 -46.77
CA ILE A 38 -6.00 -9.26 -45.95
C ILE A 38 -6.76 -8.36 -44.97
N ALA A 39 -7.78 -7.63 -45.43
CA ALA A 39 -8.59 -6.79 -44.54
C ALA A 39 -9.31 -7.60 -43.46
N GLY A 40 -9.82 -8.80 -43.82
CA GLY A 40 -10.39 -9.75 -42.86
C GLY A 40 -9.38 -10.20 -41.80
N ALA A 41 -8.17 -10.58 -42.21
CA ALA A 41 -7.11 -11.01 -41.29
C ALA A 41 -6.71 -9.90 -40.30
N LEU A 42 -6.61 -8.64 -40.75
CA LEU A 42 -6.32 -7.50 -39.86
C LEU A 42 -7.44 -7.28 -38.83
N LYS A 43 -8.69 -7.51 -39.24
CA LYS A 43 -9.85 -7.44 -38.35
C LYS A 43 -9.83 -8.54 -37.28
N GLU A 44 -9.51 -9.77 -37.67
CA GLU A 44 -9.35 -10.87 -36.72
C GLU A 44 -8.20 -10.62 -35.74
N PHE A 45 -7.07 -10.11 -36.22
CA PHE A 45 -5.94 -9.76 -35.37
C PHE A 45 -6.29 -8.65 -34.36
N SER A 46 -7.09 -7.66 -34.77
CA SER A 46 -7.63 -6.66 -33.85
C SER A 46 -8.48 -7.29 -32.73
N ASN A 47 -9.37 -8.21 -33.07
CA ASN A 47 -10.20 -8.89 -32.08
C ASN A 47 -9.35 -9.68 -31.07
N LEU A 48 -8.30 -10.34 -31.55
CA LEU A 48 -7.35 -11.05 -30.68
C LEU A 48 -6.60 -10.10 -29.74
N LEU A 49 -6.14 -8.94 -30.23
CA LEU A 49 -5.50 -7.93 -29.40
C LEU A 49 -6.44 -7.44 -28.29
N ASN A 50 -7.69 -7.14 -28.60
CA ASN A 50 -8.67 -6.72 -27.61
C ASN A 50 -8.91 -7.81 -26.54
N ALA A 51 -9.06 -9.08 -26.95
CA ALA A 51 -9.22 -10.18 -26.01
C ALA A 51 -8.01 -10.35 -25.07
N ILE A 52 -6.79 -10.18 -25.58
CA ILE A 52 -5.56 -10.22 -24.77
C ILE A 52 -5.54 -9.08 -23.75
N GLU A 53 -5.92 -7.87 -24.15
CA GLU A 53 -5.97 -6.73 -23.23
C GLU A 53 -7.04 -6.92 -22.15
N ASP A 54 -8.18 -7.53 -22.48
CA ASP A 54 -9.23 -7.84 -21.50
C ASP A 54 -8.77 -8.88 -20.47
N GLU A 55 -8.04 -9.93 -20.90
CA GLU A 55 -7.43 -10.88 -19.97
C GLU A 55 -6.32 -10.24 -19.13
N ARG A 56 -5.57 -9.30 -19.69
CA ARG A 56 -4.56 -8.56 -18.94
C ARG A 56 -5.20 -7.72 -17.84
N ASP A 57 -6.29 -7.03 -18.13
CA ASP A 57 -7.03 -6.25 -17.13
C ASP A 57 -7.53 -7.16 -16.00
N ARG A 58 -8.16 -8.30 -16.34
CA ARG A 58 -8.59 -9.29 -15.34
C ARG A 58 -7.45 -9.78 -14.45
N MET A 59 -6.30 -10.12 -15.05
CA MET A 59 -5.12 -10.56 -14.31
C MET A 59 -4.60 -9.48 -13.37
N LEU A 60 -4.60 -8.21 -13.81
CA LEU A 60 -4.15 -7.08 -13.00
C LEU A 60 -5.10 -6.81 -11.82
N GLU A 61 -6.41 -6.83 -12.06
CA GLU A 61 -7.42 -6.71 -11.00
C GLU A 61 -7.28 -7.82 -9.96
N GLN A 62 -7.09 -9.06 -10.41
CA GLN A 62 -6.88 -10.18 -9.52
C GLN A 62 -5.58 -10.05 -8.73
N ALA A 63 -4.48 -9.64 -9.37
CA ALA A 63 -3.20 -9.44 -8.69
C ALA A 63 -3.28 -8.29 -7.66
N GLN A 64 -4.02 -7.23 -7.96
CA GLN A 64 -4.26 -6.14 -7.03
C GLN A 64 -4.95 -6.65 -5.77
N ALA A 65 -6.08 -7.34 -5.93
CA ALA A 65 -6.87 -7.83 -4.80
C ALA A 65 -6.15 -8.94 -4.01
N ALA A 66 -5.46 -9.85 -4.71
CA ALA A 66 -4.84 -11.02 -4.08
C ALA A 66 -3.49 -10.72 -3.42
N PHE A 67 -2.75 -9.72 -3.90
CA PHE A 67 -1.38 -9.47 -3.44
C PHE A 67 -1.15 -8.03 -3.01
N ILE A 68 -1.48 -7.04 -3.85
CA ILE A 68 -1.11 -5.66 -3.57
C ILE A 68 -1.91 -5.12 -2.37
N ASP A 69 -3.23 -5.26 -2.36
CA ASP A 69 -4.07 -4.78 -1.25
C ASP A 69 -3.68 -5.43 0.09
N PRO A 70 -3.49 -6.77 0.19
CA PRO A 70 -3.00 -7.38 1.42
C PRO A 70 -1.65 -6.84 1.89
N ILE A 71 -0.70 -6.62 0.98
CA ILE A 71 0.64 -6.10 1.32
C ILE A 71 0.54 -4.64 1.80
N GLU A 72 -0.26 -3.82 1.13
CA GLU A 72 -0.48 -2.42 1.53
C GLU A 72 -1.16 -2.32 2.90
N ASN A 73 -2.19 -3.15 3.13
CA ASN A 73 -2.87 -3.24 4.41
C ASN A 73 -1.92 -3.74 5.51
N PHE A 74 -1.13 -4.79 5.24
CA PHE A 74 -0.13 -5.28 6.18
C PHE A 74 0.86 -4.18 6.57
N ARG A 75 1.40 -3.47 5.57
CA ARG A 75 2.32 -2.35 5.80
C ARG A 75 1.68 -1.23 6.62
N LYS A 76 0.44 -0.85 6.33
CA LYS A 76 -0.23 0.27 7.00
C LYS A 76 -0.65 -0.09 8.41
N GLU A 77 -1.34 -1.20 8.58
CA GLU A 77 -2.01 -1.56 9.83
C GLU A 77 -1.06 -2.25 10.80
N TYR A 78 -0.29 -3.23 10.33
CA TYR A 78 0.57 -4.03 11.20
C TYR A 78 1.90 -3.35 11.43
N ILE A 79 2.63 -2.99 10.35
CA ILE A 79 3.92 -2.29 10.50
C ILE A 79 3.69 -0.88 11.05
N GLY A 80 2.72 -0.14 10.51
CA GLY A 80 2.36 1.18 11.03
C GLY A 80 1.87 1.13 12.48
N GLY A 81 1.00 0.18 12.82
CA GLY A 81 0.52 -0.04 14.19
C GLY A 81 1.64 -0.39 15.17
N ALA A 82 2.58 -1.26 14.78
CA ALA A 82 3.75 -1.61 15.58
C ALA A 82 4.65 -0.40 15.84
N LYS A 83 4.87 0.45 14.82
CA LYS A 83 5.63 1.70 14.97
C LYS A 83 4.97 2.66 15.96
N GLU A 84 3.65 2.82 15.90
CA GLU A 84 2.94 3.69 16.85
C GLU A 84 2.92 3.11 18.28
N ARG A 85 2.78 1.79 18.44
CA ARG A 85 2.93 1.13 19.76
C ARG A 85 4.31 1.38 20.35
N ARG A 86 5.36 1.19 19.55
CA ARG A 86 6.74 1.47 19.95
C ARG A 86 6.94 2.92 20.36
N LYS A 87 6.46 3.88 19.56
CA LYS A 87 6.55 5.31 19.88
C LYS A 87 5.83 5.67 21.18
N LYS A 88 4.67 5.04 21.45
CA LYS A 88 3.95 5.22 22.72
C LYS A 88 4.76 4.65 23.89
N PHE A 89 5.34 3.47 23.73
CA PHE A 89 6.19 2.86 24.74
C PHE A 89 7.45 3.68 25.04
N GLU A 90 8.13 4.20 24.02
CA GLU A 90 9.29 5.09 24.17
C GLU A 90 8.92 6.34 24.98
N LYS A 91 7.77 6.96 24.72
CA LYS A 91 7.27 8.11 25.50
C LYS A 91 7.03 7.78 26.97
N GLU A 92 6.41 6.63 27.26
CA GLU A 92 6.18 6.21 28.64
C GLU A 92 7.48 5.83 29.34
N THR A 93 8.45 5.25 28.62
CA THR A 93 9.81 4.97 29.09
C THR A 93 10.52 6.26 29.51
N THR A 94 10.51 7.30 28.66
CA THR A 94 11.10 8.60 29.00
C THR A 94 10.46 9.21 30.25
N LYS A 95 9.12 9.20 30.35
CA LYS A 95 8.42 9.74 31.54
C LYS A 95 8.77 8.99 32.81
N PHE A 96 8.83 7.66 32.73
CA PHE A 96 9.15 6.81 33.87
C PHE A 96 10.57 7.10 34.39
N PHE A 97 11.57 7.08 33.51
CA PHE A 97 12.95 7.40 33.88
C PHE A 97 13.13 8.83 34.39
N GLN A 98 12.45 9.81 33.80
CA GLN A 98 12.44 11.19 34.32
C GLN A 98 11.78 11.30 35.71
N SER A 99 10.78 10.48 36.04
CA SER A 99 10.20 10.47 37.39
C SER A 99 11.13 9.82 38.40
N GLN A 100 11.84 8.75 37.99
CA GLN A 100 12.80 8.07 38.84
C GLN A 100 13.99 8.99 39.17
N ASP A 101 14.55 9.67 38.17
CA ASP A 101 15.62 10.65 38.38
C ASP A 101 15.18 11.79 39.32
N ARG A 102 13.97 12.34 39.10
CA ARG A 102 13.41 13.35 40.02
C ARG A 102 13.25 12.82 41.44
N HIS A 103 12.78 11.59 41.62
CA HIS A 103 12.59 10.96 42.93
C HIS A 103 13.94 10.76 43.65
N LEU A 104 14.97 10.28 42.94
CA LEU A 104 16.31 10.11 43.48
C LEU A 104 16.95 11.45 43.89
N ASN A 105 16.65 12.51 43.17
CA ASN A 105 17.15 13.86 43.45
C ASN A 105 16.34 14.63 44.53
N LEU A 106 15.39 13.98 45.21
CA LEU A 106 14.63 14.62 46.30
C LEU A 106 15.52 14.82 47.54
N SER A 107 15.57 16.07 48.02
CA SER A 107 16.22 16.38 49.30
C SER A 107 15.39 15.85 50.49
N THR A 108 16.08 15.40 51.53
CA THR A 108 15.51 15.05 52.85
C THR A 108 14.78 16.19 53.56
N LYS A 109 14.84 17.42 53.01
CA LYS A 109 14.10 18.60 53.49
C LYS A 109 12.66 18.70 52.97
N LYS A 110 12.21 17.84 52.05
CA LYS A 110 10.82 17.84 51.56
C LYS A 110 9.86 17.28 52.60
N SER A 111 8.61 17.76 52.57
CA SER A 111 7.58 17.28 53.50
C SER A 111 7.19 15.82 53.22
N GLY A 112 6.76 15.09 54.25
CA GLY A 112 6.33 13.69 54.12
C GLY A 112 5.24 13.50 53.06
N ASN A 113 4.31 14.45 52.93
CA ASN A 113 3.25 14.41 51.91
C ASN A 113 3.81 14.54 50.49
N GLN A 114 4.82 15.40 50.27
CA GLN A 114 5.47 15.54 48.96
C GLN A 114 6.25 14.29 48.58
N LEU A 115 6.94 13.66 49.55
CA LEU A 115 7.64 12.40 49.33
C LEU A 115 6.67 11.28 48.95
N GLN A 116 5.53 11.20 49.65
CA GLN A 116 4.52 10.17 49.39
C GLN A 116 3.87 10.32 48.01
N GLU A 117 3.62 11.54 47.55
CA GLU A 117 3.05 11.79 46.22
C GLU A 117 4.02 11.41 45.08
N GLU A 118 5.31 11.70 45.24
CA GLU A 118 6.34 11.30 44.26
C GLU A 118 6.48 9.77 44.18
N VAL A 119 6.40 9.05 45.31
CA VAL A 119 6.37 7.58 45.32
C VAL A 119 5.16 7.06 44.54
N ARG A 120 3.96 7.60 44.79
CA ARG A 120 2.74 7.21 44.06
C ARG A 120 2.85 7.47 42.55
N LEU A 121 3.46 8.59 42.16
CA LEU A 121 3.69 8.93 40.76
C LEU A 121 4.65 7.92 40.09
N VAL A 122 5.77 7.58 40.74
CA VAL A 122 6.73 6.59 40.24
C VAL A 122 6.07 5.23 40.07
N ASP A 123 5.27 4.77 41.04
CA ASP A 123 4.57 3.48 40.97
C ASP A 123 3.52 3.44 39.85
N ASN A 124 2.79 4.54 39.64
CA ASN A 124 1.83 4.64 38.54
C ASN A 124 2.54 4.55 37.17
N LEU A 125 3.63 5.30 36.99
CA LEU A 125 4.40 5.31 35.74
C LEU A 125 5.11 3.97 35.50
N ARG A 126 5.59 3.31 36.57
CA ARG A 126 6.14 1.95 36.49
C ARG A 126 5.12 0.96 35.96
N SER A 127 3.91 0.98 36.49
CA SER A 127 2.82 0.09 36.07
C SER A 127 2.46 0.31 34.60
N ARG A 128 2.41 1.57 34.16
CA ARG A 128 2.15 1.94 32.76
C ARG A 128 3.29 1.52 31.83
N TRP A 129 4.54 1.66 32.28
CA TRP A 129 5.72 1.22 31.54
C TRP A 129 5.75 -0.30 31.37
N GLN A 130 5.51 -1.07 32.44
CA GLN A 130 5.44 -2.53 32.38
C GLN A 130 4.35 -3.02 31.43
N HIS A 131 3.15 -2.44 31.51
CA HIS A 131 2.08 -2.76 30.57
C HIS A 131 2.47 -2.42 29.12
N GLY A 132 3.11 -1.27 28.90
CA GLY A 132 3.60 -0.86 27.58
C GLY A 132 4.67 -1.79 27.02
N SER A 133 5.56 -2.33 27.85
CA SER A 133 6.64 -3.24 27.44
C SER A 133 6.07 -4.53 26.87
N LEU A 134 5.11 -5.15 27.57
CA LEU A 134 4.44 -6.37 27.14
C LEU A 134 3.71 -6.19 25.80
N VAL A 135 3.10 -5.02 25.60
CA VAL A 135 2.36 -4.66 24.37
C VAL A 135 3.31 -4.34 23.20
N CYS A 136 4.58 -4.05 23.47
CA CYS A 136 5.58 -3.71 22.46
C CYS A 136 6.49 -4.90 22.07
N GLU A 137 6.58 -5.92 22.92
CA GLU A 137 7.29 -7.18 22.64
C GLU A 137 6.49 -8.16 21.76
N CYS A 138 5.21 -7.88 21.51
CA CYS A 138 4.31 -8.60 20.59
C CYS A 138 4.04 -7.80 19.30
#